data_AF-A0A6I0F3R4-F1
#
_entry.id   AF-A0A6I0F3R4-F1
#
_cell.length_a   1.000
_cell.length_b   1.000
_cell.length_c   1.000
_cell.angle_alpha   90.00
_cell.angle_beta   90.00
_cell.angle_gamma   90.00
#
_symmetry.space_group_name_H-M   'P 1'
#
loop_
_entity.id
_entity.type
_entity.pdbx_description
1 polymer ?
#
loop_
_entity_poly.entity_id
_entity_poly.type
_entity_poly.pdbx_seq_one_letter_code
_entity_poly.pdbx_strand_id
1 'polypeptide(L)'
;MGGETLFDHLSLPTWIVHFASLIEWGIAMLFFYMIGKKSDNIWFRRMPLAMIPYLLSGFFAIFYHLTHDTVQWLSDIQGYLTFLGSLCFALWGYLYLRSLTGRYVKRGGMTYRA
;
A
#
# COMPACT_ATOMS: atom_id res chain seq x y z
N MET A 1 -14.71 38.86 5.68
CA MET A 1 -13.60 38.24 4.92
C MET A 1 -13.77 36.75 5.11
N GLY A 2 -14.02 36.03 4.02
CA GLY A 2 -14.67 34.73 3.98
C GLY A 2 -13.98 33.68 4.84
N GLY A 3 -14.79 32.88 5.54
CA GLY A 3 -14.30 31.64 6.14
C GLY A 3 -14.05 30.64 5.03
N GLU A 4 -12.84 30.66 4.49
CA GLU A 4 -12.29 29.61 3.63
C GLU A 4 -12.34 28.32 4.48
N THR A 5 -13.22 27.38 4.12
CA THR A 5 -13.36 26.14 4.88
C THR A 5 -12.33 25.14 4.35
N LEU A 6 -11.95 24.13 5.14
CA LEU A 6 -11.13 23.00 4.68
C LEU A 6 -11.69 22.25 3.43
N PHE A 7 -12.84 22.67 2.89
CA PHE A 7 -13.59 22.04 1.82
C PHE A 7 -13.55 22.79 0.49
N ASP A 8 -12.75 23.85 0.36
CA ASP A 8 -12.88 24.79 -0.77
C ASP A 8 -12.56 24.17 -2.15
N HIS A 9 -11.92 22.98 -2.20
CA HIS A 9 -11.66 22.23 -3.44
C HIS A 9 -12.27 20.82 -3.47
N LEU A 10 -12.60 20.22 -2.32
CA LEU A 10 -13.14 18.87 -2.23
C LEU A 10 -14.39 18.84 -1.36
N SER A 11 -15.43 18.17 -1.86
CA SER A 11 -16.66 17.97 -1.11
C SER A 11 -16.41 17.17 0.18
N LEU A 12 -17.24 17.40 1.22
CA LEU A 12 -17.17 16.65 2.47
C LEU A 12 -17.20 15.11 2.27
N PRO A 13 -18.06 14.53 1.40
CA PRO A 13 -18.01 13.11 1.08
C PRO A 13 -16.64 12.66 0.55
N THR A 14 -16.00 13.46 -0.30
CA THR A 14 -14.68 13.12 -0.85
C THR A 14 -13.60 13.08 0.24
N TRP A 15 -13.64 14.03 1.18
CA TRP A 15 -12.74 14.02 2.34
C TRP A 15 -12.91 12.78 3.22
N ILE A 16 -14.15 12.36 3.47
CA ILE A 16 -14.43 11.14 4.23
C ILE A 16 -13.76 9.93 3.57
N VAL A 17 -13.86 9.81 2.24
CA VAL A 17 -13.23 8.70 1.50
C VAL A 17 -11.70 8.74 1.61
N HIS A 18 -11.06 9.92 1.57
CA HIS A 18 -9.61 10.02 1.71
C HIS A 18 -9.12 9.51 3.08
N PHE A 19 -9.75 9.96 4.16
CA PHE A 19 -9.39 9.51 5.51
C PHE A 19 -9.73 8.05 5.74
N ALA A 20 -10.92 7.59 5.30
CA ALA A 20 -11.33 6.20 5.40
C ALA A 20 -10.31 5.29 4.69
N SER A 21 -9.94 5.62 3.45
CA SER A 21 -9.00 4.82 2.65
C SER A 21 -7.62 4.71 3.32
N LEU A 22 -7.11 5.78 3.92
CA LEU A 22 -5.84 5.75 4.65
C LEU A 22 -5.90 4.84 5.89
N ILE A 23 -6.98 4.95 6.66
CA ILE A 23 -7.20 4.13 7.86
C ILE A 23 -7.36 2.67 7.46
N GLU A 24 -8.19 2.38 6.47
CA GLU A 24 -8.43 1.04 5.93
C GLU A 24 -7.13 0.41 5.42
N TRP A 25 -6.29 1.17 4.71
CA TRP A 25 -4.98 0.70 4.25
C TRP A 25 -4.04 0.38 5.41
N GLY A 26 -4.00 1.23 6.44
CA GLY A 26 -3.23 1.00 7.66
C GLY A 26 -3.68 -0.25 8.42
N ILE A 27 -5.00 -0.46 8.55
CA ILE A 27 -5.58 -1.67 9.14
C ILE A 27 -5.22 -2.90 8.30
N ALA A 28 -5.29 -2.81 6.97
CA ALA A 28 -4.92 -3.90 6.08
C ALA A 28 -3.44 -4.30 6.27
N MET A 29 -2.54 -3.31 6.38
CA MET A 29 -1.12 -3.56 6.69
C MET A 29 -0.96 -4.31 8.02
N LEU A 30 -1.69 -3.90 9.07
CA LEU A 30 -1.69 -4.59 10.36
C LEU A 30 -2.18 -6.04 10.22
N PHE A 31 -3.26 -6.26 9.48
CA PHE A 31 -3.80 -7.60 9.24
C PHE A 31 -2.83 -8.50 8.49
N PHE A 32 -2.17 -8.01 7.44
CA PHE A 32 -1.13 -8.78 6.74
C PHE A 32 0.00 -9.21 7.69
N TYR A 33 0.48 -8.29 8.53
CA TYR A 33 1.50 -8.61 9.53
C TYR A 33 1.02 -9.67 10.53
N MET A 34 -0.17 -9.48 11.11
CA MET A 34 -0.74 -10.38 12.11
C MET A 34 -1.00 -11.78 11.55
N ILE A 35 -1.59 -11.86 10.35
CA ILE A 35 -1.83 -13.12 9.65
C ILE A 35 -0.49 -13.83 9.40
N GLY A 36 0.49 -13.12 8.85
CA GLY A 36 1.81 -13.69 8.59
C GLY A 36 2.54 -14.16 9.85
N LYS A 37 2.38 -13.45 10.98
CA LYS A 37 2.90 -13.90 12.28
C LYS A 37 2.18 -15.14 12.79
N LYS A 38 0.85 -15.17 12.73
CA LYS A 38 0.02 -16.29 13.22
C LYS A 38 0.20 -17.56 12.39
N SER A 39 0.41 -17.44 11.08
CA SER A 39 0.57 -18.57 10.16
C SER A 39 2.04 -18.96 9.90
N ASP A 40 3.00 -18.35 10.60
CA ASP A 40 4.45 -18.42 10.31
C ASP A 40 4.80 -18.25 8.82
N ASN A 41 4.07 -17.36 8.14
CA ASN A 41 4.27 -17.09 6.72
C ASN A 41 5.06 -15.78 6.55
N ILE A 42 6.35 -15.93 6.23
CA ILE A 42 7.26 -14.80 6.04
C ILE A 42 6.81 -13.83 4.93
N TRP A 43 6.16 -14.32 3.88
CA TRP A 43 5.69 -13.49 2.77
C TRP A 43 4.57 -12.56 3.19
N PHE A 44 3.57 -13.10 3.91
CA PHE A 44 2.49 -12.30 4.48
C PHE A 44 3.02 -11.32 5.54
N ARG A 45 3.94 -11.78 6.40
CA ARG A 45 4.53 -10.95 7.47
C ARG A 45 5.32 -9.75 6.91
N ARG A 46 5.93 -9.90 5.74
CA ARG A 46 6.70 -8.85 5.06
C ARG A 46 5.91 -8.03 4.04
N MET A 47 4.72 -8.47 3.64
CA MET A 47 3.85 -7.73 2.72
C MET A 47 3.62 -6.27 3.11
N PRO A 48 3.43 -5.91 4.40
CA PRO A 48 3.27 -4.52 4.81
C PRO A 48 4.44 -3.62 4.38
N LEU A 49 5.67 -4.14 4.28
CA LEU A 49 6.81 -3.35 3.81
C LEU A 49 6.63 -2.86 2.36
N ALA A 50 6.00 -3.67 1.51
CA ALA A 50 5.70 -3.29 0.13
C ALA A 50 4.53 -2.30 0.04
N MET A 51 3.69 -2.21 1.07
CA MET A 51 2.51 -1.34 1.14
C MET A 51 2.83 0.08 1.63
N ILE A 52 3.99 0.29 2.28
CA ILE A 52 4.38 1.58 2.88
C ILE A 52 4.37 2.74 1.87
N PRO A 53 4.95 2.62 0.66
CA PRO A 53 4.98 3.75 -0.27
C PRO A 53 3.59 4.24 -0.65
N TYR A 54 2.62 3.34 -0.81
CA TYR A 54 1.22 3.70 -1.07
C TYR A 54 0.57 4.44 0.10
N LEU A 55 0.82 4.00 1.33
CA LEU A 55 0.33 4.70 2.51
C LEU A 55 0.88 6.13 2.58
N LEU A 56 2.19 6.29 2.37
CA LEU A 56 2.84 7.59 2.34
C LEU A 56 2.30 8.46 1.19
N SER A 57 2.06 7.89 0.01
CA SER A 57 1.45 8.60 -1.10
C SER A 57 0.09 9.22 -0.70
N GLY A 58 -0.78 8.45 -0.06
CA GLY A 58 -2.07 8.95 0.42
C GLY A 58 -1.93 10.08 1.46
N PHE A 59 -0.92 10.02 2.34
CA PHE A 59 -0.62 11.13 3.25
C PHE A 59 -0.25 12.41 2.49
N PHE A 60 0.66 12.30 1.50
CA PHE A 60 1.06 13.46 0.69
C PHE A 60 -0.11 14.04 -0.13
N ALA A 61 -1.03 13.20 -0.61
CA ALA A 61 -2.27 13.64 -1.25
C ALA A 61 -3.13 14.50 -0.31
N ILE A 62 -3.33 14.03 0.94
CA ILE A 62 -4.08 14.80 1.95
C ILE A 62 -3.37 16.11 2.28
N PHE A 63 -2.04 16.08 2.48
CA PHE A 63 -1.28 17.31 2.75
C PHE A 63 -1.39 18.31 1.60
N TYR A 64 -1.33 17.86 0.34
CA TYR A 64 -1.54 18.71 -0.82
C TYR A 64 -2.90 19.43 -0.75
N HIS A 65 -3.97 18.69 -0.47
CA HIS A 65 -5.32 19.27 -0.34
C HIS A 65 -5.48 20.18 0.88
N LEU A 66 -4.81 19.88 2.00
CA LEU A 66 -4.76 20.78 3.16
C LEU A 66 -4.07 22.12 2.85
N THR A 67 -3.21 22.16 1.82
CA THR A 67 -2.60 23.40 1.32
C THR A 67 -3.44 24.11 0.26
N HIS A 68 -4.72 23.73 0.08
CA HIS A 68 -5.60 24.25 -0.97
C HIS A 68 -4.99 24.09 -2.36
N ASP A 69 -4.34 22.95 -2.60
CA ASP A 69 -3.76 22.57 -3.89
C ASP A 69 -2.65 23.53 -4.40
N THR A 70 -2.07 24.34 -3.50
CA THR A 70 -1.08 25.36 -3.87
C THR A 70 0.36 24.83 -3.88
N VAL A 71 0.67 23.80 -3.10
CA VAL A 71 2.03 23.31 -2.89
C VAL A 71 2.30 22.09 -3.78
N GLN A 72 2.61 22.34 -5.06
CA GLN A 72 2.70 21.31 -6.12
C GLN A 72 3.67 20.16 -5.84
N TRP A 73 4.81 20.42 -5.17
CA TRP A 73 5.77 19.36 -4.87
C TRP A 73 5.20 18.24 -3.99
N LEU A 74 4.14 18.50 -3.20
CA LEU A 74 3.43 17.47 -2.45
C LEU A 74 2.73 16.49 -3.38
N SER A 75 2.10 17.00 -4.46
CA SER A 75 1.50 16.18 -5.51
C SER A 75 2.55 15.39 -6.30
N ASP A 76 3.72 15.99 -6.56
CA ASP A 76 4.81 15.29 -7.23
C ASP A 76 5.31 14.09 -6.39
N ILE A 77 5.55 14.31 -5.09
CA ILE A 77 5.96 13.24 -4.17
C ILE A 77 4.87 12.17 -4.05
N GLN A 78 3.60 12.56 -3.98
CA GLN A 78 2.46 11.64 -4.01
C GLN A 78 2.53 10.72 -5.25
N GLY A 79 2.78 11.28 -6.43
CA GLY A 79 2.97 10.54 -7.68
C GLY A 79 4.18 9.59 -7.63
N TYR A 80 5.35 10.07 -7.20
CA TYR A 80 6.56 9.24 -7.09
C TYR A 80 6.38 8.06 -6.12
N LEU A 81 5.71 8.29 -4.98
CA LEU A 81 5.42 7.25 -3.99
C LEU A 81 4.42 6.22 -4.52
N THR A 82 3.43 6.64 -5.32
CA THR A 82 2.51 5.72 -6.02
C THR A 82 3.26 4.81 -6.98
N PHE A 83 4.15 5.39 -7.78
CA PHE A 83 4.99 4.64 -8.71
C PHE A 83 5.92 3.66 -7.96
N LEU A 84 6.59 4.12 -6.90
CA LEU A 84 7.43 3.28 -6.06
C LEU A 84 6.63 2.15 -5.40
N GLY A 85 5.42 2.42 -4.93
CA GLY A 85 4.51 1.42 -4.39
C GLY A 85 4.17 0.34 -5.40
N SER A 86 3.88 0.72 -6.65
CA SER A 86 3.65 -0.23 -7.75
C SER A 86 4.86 -1.13 -7.97
N LEU A 87 6.08 -0.56 -7.98
CA LEU A 87 7.31 -1.32 -8.11
C LEU A 87 7.53 -2.28 -6.93
N CYS A 88 7.26 -1.83 -5.70
CA CYS A 88 7.35 -2.67 -4.50
C CYS A 88 6.41 -3.87 -4.57
N PHE A 89 5.15 -3.68 -4.99
CA PHE A 89 4.23 -4.81 -5.18
C PHE A 89 4.64 -5.73 -6.32
N ALA A 90 5.09 -5.19 -7.45
CA ALA A 90 5.56 -6.00 -8.57
C ALA A 90 6.76 -6.88 -8.15
N LEU A 91 7.73 -6.29 -7.43
CA LEU A 91 8.88 -7.03 -6.90
C LEU A 91 8.46 -8.06 -5.85
N TRP A 92 7.58 -7.69 -4.91
CA TRP A 92 7.07 -8.63 -3.91
C TRP A 92 6.34 -9.80 -4.57
N GLY A 93 5.47 -9.53 -5.54
CA GLY A 93 4.71 -10.54 -6.27
C GLY A 93 5.62 -11.48 -7.07
N TYR A 94 6.61 -10.93 -7.76
CA TYR A 94 7.63 -11.72 -8.47
C TYR A 94 8.39 -12.65 -7.52
N LEU A 95 8.89 -12.12 -6.39
CA LEU A 95 9.64 -12.91 -5.40
C LEU A 95 8.74 -13.97 -4.73
N TYR A 96 7.50 -13.62 -4.44
CA TYR A 96 6.50 -14.54 -3.88
C TYR A 96 6.24 -15.71 -4.84
N LEU A 97 5.92 -15.42 -6.11
CA LEU A 97 5.69 -16.46 -7.13
C LEU A 97 6.91 -17.35 -7.33
N ARG A 98 8.12 -16.77 -7.37
CA ARG A 98 9.38 -17.53 -7.45
C ARG A 98 9.57 -18.46 -6.24
N SER A 99 9.10 -18.07 -5.06
CA SER A 99 9.16 -18.92 -3.87
C SER A 99 8.21 -20.13 -3.94
N LEU A 100 7.12 -20.02 -4.72
CA LEU A 100 6.19 -21.12 -4.94
C LEU A 100 6.76 -22.16 -5.90
N THR A 101 7.41 -21.72 -6.98
CA THR A 101 7.95 -22.61 -8.02
C THR A 101 9.17 -23.42 -7.57
N GLY A 102 9.88 -22.98 -6.52
CA GLY A 102 11.00 -23.73 -5.92
C GLY A 102 10.60 -24.91 -5.02
N ARG A 103 9.31 -25.07 -4.71
CA ARG A 103 8.81 -26.17 -3.85
C ARG A 103 8.53 -27.43 -4.68
N TYR A 104 9.57 -28.14 -5.10
CA TYR A 104 9.44 -29.50 -5.63
C TYR A 104 8.87 -30.44 -4.56
N VAL A 105 7.74 -31.09 -4.84
CA VAL A 105 7.20 -32.14 -3.98
C VAL A 105 7.92 -33.45 -4.32
N LYS A 106 8.77 -33.95 -3.41
CA LYS A 106 9.27 -35.32 -3.47
C LYS A 106 8.17 -36.25 -2.96
N ARG A 107 7.47 -36.95 -3.85
CA ARG A 107 6.54 -38.03 -3.47
C ARG A 107 6.99 -39.31 -4.18
N GLY A 108 7.47 -40.28 -3.40
CA GLY A 108 7.79 -41.63 -3.94
C GLY A 108 8.93 -41.68 -4.97
N GLY A 109 10.02 -40.92 -4.77
CA GLY A 109 11.21 -41.01 -5.63
C GLY A 109 11.12 -40.32 -7.00
N MET A 110 9.93 -39.83 -7.39
CA MET A 110 9.76 -38.98 -8.58
C MET A 110 9.58 -37.52 -8.18
N THR A 111 10.30 -36.64 -8.87
CA THR A 111 10.10 -35.20 -8.84
C THR A 111 9.04 -34.83 -9.86
N TYR A 112 7.88 -34.41 -9.37
CA TYR A 112 6.86 -33.80 -10.22
C TYR A 112 7.04 -32.29 -10.21
N ARG A 113 6.86 -31.63 -11.36
CA ARG A 113 6.44 -30.23 -11.37
C ARG A 113 5.01 -30.22 -10.82
N ALA A 114 4.77 -29.40 -9.80
CA ALA A 114 3.41 -29.07 -9.39
C ALA A 114 2.66 -28.40 -10.55
#